data_AF-A0A7C1QZ64-F1
#
_entry.id   AF-A0A7C1QZ64-F1
#
_cell.length_a   1.000
_cell.length_b   1.000
_cell.length_c   1.000
_cell.angle_alpha   90.00
_cell.angle_beta   90.00
_cell.angle_gamma   90.00
#
_symmetry.space_group_name_H-M   'P 1'
#
loop_
_entity.id
_entity.type
_entity.pdbx_description
1 polymer ?
#
loop_
_entity_poly.entity_id
_entity_poly.type
_entity_poly.pdbx_seq_one_letter_code
_entity_poly.pdbx_strand_id
1 'polypeptide(L)'
;MKSRIIFFTTCGYILIGAFLLMLFSCKDDGVIGSLTITEPIGMARGLEYVEVKIPIVTHQLKNNAIFLKDTNDGNLVKGQILNASEVVLDSNLVRCLFPIHIQSNETNIYQVVVQKDEETLTDLKAEGEWLNLFVENEFYKADLTAKRSSKNIPLAPGQITSISLKEYDGIKLERPDIKMHWSPSFQKKNEEYKTMAHLHEFDSIHIDKGPYVISVYRSGKVKGYEEIQLKGEYKFYAGLPFFRFSSEMTMIDSLTVTMLRNDEMTMNKFFTHAFTPLKDGKVKTVILYDKPPLISHYTVKELRKHPIDADANWFGFYNDSTNYGFGSLRLRFDYKNLDGGMSPMTDAQTKISYSYNEGRYWDRRFVDSGELKVPKGSRYFEDNVYSIFKVDNTNPSKEIQTLYNQLSNPVIVQYKPSI
;
A
#
# COMPACT_ATOMS: atom_id res chain seq x y z
N MET A 1 8.87 -32.31 99.35
CA MET A 1 9.77 -32.77 98.27
C MET A 1 8.94 -33.50 97.22
N LYS A 2 8.48 -32.81 96.17
CA LYS A 2 7.83 -33.45 95.01
C LYS A 2 8.20 -32.70 93.73
N SER A 3 8.25 -33.49 92.67
CA SER A 3 9.03 -33.41 91.44
C SER A 3 8.70 -32.27 90.46
N ARG A 4 9.71 -31.93 89.65
CA ARG A 4 9.60 -31.17 88.39
C ARG A 4 9.20 -32.08 87.23
N ILE A 5 8.34 -31.59 86.33
CA ILE A 5 7.98 -32.21 85.05
C ILE A 5 8.36 -31.25 83.89
N ILE A 6 9.37 -31.68 83.14
CA ILE A 6 9.57 -31.80 81.68
C ILE A 6 8.97 -30.75 80.70
N PHE A 7 9.88 -30.25 79.85
CA PHE A 7 9.73 -29.42 78.64
C PHE A 7 9.55 -30.27 77.36
N PHE A 8 9.23 -29.59 76.23
CA PHE A 8 9.17 -30.02 74.80
C PHE A 8 7.78 -30.46 74.30
N THR A 9 7.29 -30.18 73.09
CA THR A 9 7.87 -29.75 71.79
C THR A 9 6.67 -29.40 70.90
N THR A 10 6.59 -28.22 70.27
CA THR A 10 5.71 -27.97 69.08
C THR A 10 5.97 -26.60 68.45
N CYS A 11 6.99 -26.47 67.61
CA CYS A 11 7.15 -25.26 66.77
C CYS A 11 7.97 -25.48 65.47
N GLY A 12 7.97 -26.71 64.93
CA GLY A 12 8.92 -27.09 63.87
C GLY A 12 8.36 -27.40 62.48
N TYR A 13 7.03 -27.35 62.25
CA TYR A 13 6.44 -27.88 61.01
C TYR A 13 5.60 -26.88 60.18
N ILE A 14 5.45 -25.64 60.62
CA ILE A 14 4.66 -24.63 59.88
C ILE A 14 5.51 -23.80 58.90
N LEU A 15 6.85 -23.80 59.04
CA LEU A 15 7.74 -22.95 58.23
C LEU A 15 8.21 -23.57 56.90
N ILE A 16 8.01 -24.87 56.66
CA ILE A 16 8.42 -25.53 55.40
C ILE A 16 7.29 -25.53 54.35
N GLY A 17 6.02 -25.45 54.77
CA GLY A 17 4.88 -25.38 53.85
C GLY A 17 4.71 -24.02 53.15
N ALA A 18 5.15 -22.94 53.79
CA ALA A 18 5.05 -21.58 53.23
C ALA A 18 6.14 -21.26 52.19
N PHE A 19 7.26 -21.98 52.20
CA PHE A 19 8.36 -21.75 51.25
C PHE A 19 8.14 -22.45 49.90
N LEU A 20 7.35 -23.54 49.86
CA LEU A 20 7.00 -24.22 48.60
C LEU A 20 5.89 -23.51 47.80
N LEU A 21 5.08 -22.65 48.43
CA LEU A 21 4.02 -21.88 47.76
C LEU A 21 4.51 -20.60 47.09
N MET A 22 5.76 -20.16 47.35
CA MET A 22 6.36 -18.99 46.69
C MET A 22 7.10 -19.33 45.38
N LEU A 23 7.21 -20.61 45.00
CA LEU A 23 7.92 -21.03 43.79
C LEU A 23 7.02 -21.18 42.54
N PHE A 24 5.72 -20.93 42.68
CA PHE A 24 4.77 -20.87 41.55
C PHE A 24 4.23 -19.45 41.35
N SER A 25 5.12 -18.45 41.38
CA SER A 25 4.80 -17.19 40.72
C SER A 25 4.83 -17.46 39.21
N CYS A 26 3.67 -17.80 38.63
CA CYS A 26 3.48 -17.76 37.19
C CYS A 26 3.86 -16.35 36.75
N LYS A 27 5.06 -16.19 36.19
CA LYS A 27 5.38 -14.99 35.42
C LYS A 27 4.40 -14.98 34.26
N ASP A 28 3.53 -13.98 34.25
CA ASP A 28 2.82 -13.58 33.05
C ASP A 28 3.91 -13.26 32.01
N ASP A 29 4.09 -14.15 31.06
CA ASP A 29 5.07 -14.03 29.98
C ASP A 29 4.59 -13.06 28.89
N GLY A 30 3.42 -12.44 29.10
CA GLY A 30 2.80 -11.47 28.22
C GLY A 30 2.21 -12.11 26.97
N VAL A 31 2.09 -13.44 26.89
CA VAL A 31 1.59 -14.16 25.71
C VAL A 31 0.07 -14.02 25.61
N ILE A 32 -0.39 -13.28 24.61
CA ILE A 32 -1.82 -13.02 24.36
C ILE A 32 -2.40 -13.87 23.22
N GLY A 33 -1.56 -14.58 22.47
CA GLY A 33 -2.00 -15.53 21.46
C GLY A 33 -0.86 -16.14 20.66
N SER A 34 -1.21 -16.77 19.53
CA SER A 34 -0.28 -17.29 18.55
C SER A 34 -0.69 -16.88 17.14
N LEU A 35 0.32 -16.72 16.28
CA LEU A 35 0.16 -16.37 14.87
C LEU A 35 0.83 -17.45 14.01
N THR A 36 0.09 -18.05 13.11
CA THR A 36 0.63 -18.97 12.09
C THR A 36 0.63 -18.26 10.74
N ILE A 37 1.77 -18.28 10.06
CA ILE A 37 1.97 -17.65 8.75
C ILE A 37 2.49 -18.70 7.78
N THR A 38 1.80 -18.87 6.64
CA THR A 38 2.16 -19.86 5.61
C THR A 38 2.37 -19.20 4.26
N GLU A 39 3.46 -19.56 3.58
CA GLU A 39 3.76 -19.17 2.20
C GLU A 39 3.00 -20.09 1.21
N PRO A 40 2.11 -19.54 0.35
CA PRO A 40 1.15 -20.37 -0.38
C PRO A 40 1.61 -20.87 -1.76
N ILE A 41 2.64 -20.28 -2.37
CA ILE A 41 2.92 -20.47 -3.81
C ILE A 41 4.36 -20.89 -4.14
N GLY A 42 5.15 -21.27 -3.14
CA GLY A 42 6.54 -21.69 -3.31
C GLY A 42 7.51 -20.55 -3.61
N MET A 43 7.16 -19.31 -3.26
CA MET A 43 8.01 -18.13 -3.49
C MET A 43 8.54 -17.56 -2.18
N ALA A 44 9.87 -17.60 -2.00
CA ALA A 44 10.54 -16.96 -0.89
C ALA A 44 10.29 -15.44 -0.88
N ARG A 45 10.18 -14.86 0.33
CA ARG A 45 9.81 -13.47 0.56
C ARG A 45 10.81 -12.85 1.53
N GLY A 46 11.65 -11.99 0.95
CA GLY A 46 12.72 -11.32 1.68
C GLY A 46 12.21 -10.25 2.65
N LEU A 47 11.01 -9.71 2.46
CA LEU A 47 10.29 -8.88 3.41
C LEU A 47 8.82 -8.85 2.98
N GLU A 48 7.91 -9.18 3.88
CA GLU A 48 6.47 -8.96 3.70
C GLU A 48 5.88 -8.34 4.96
N TYR A 49 4.92 -7.44 4.79
CA TYR A 49 4.17 -6.88 5.91
C TYR A 49 2.84 -7.60 6.07
N VAL A 50 2.65 -8.26 7.22
CA VAL A 50 1.39 -8.93 7.57
C VAL A 50 0.57 -8.05 8.50
N GLU A 51 -0.69 -7.81 8.11
CA GLU A 51 -1.65 -7.11 8.94
C GLU A 51 -2.52 -8.13 9.70
N VAL A 52 -2.62 -7.97 11.02
CA VAL A 52 -3.37 -8.86 11.92
C VAL A 52 -4.28 -8.04 12.81
N LYS A 53 -5.50 -8.53 13.03
CA LYS A 53 -6.42 -7.99 14.03
C LYS A 53 -6.27 -8.79 15.32
N ILE A 54 -5.79 -8.15 16.37
CA ILE A 54 -5.44 -8.79 17.65
C ILE A 54 -6.41 -8.29 18.72
N PRO A 55 -7.15 -9.19 19.39
CA PRO A 55 -7.99 -8.80 20.50
C PRO A 55 -7.12 -8.52 21.74
N ILE A 56 -7.21 -7.32 22.28
CA ILE A 56 -6.41 -6.90 23.44
C ILE A 56 -7.13 -5.81 24.22
N VAL A 57 -6.96 -5.78 25.54
CA VAL A 57 -7.47 -4.69 26.36
C VAL A 57 -6.51 -3.52 26.27
N THR A 58 -6.98 -2.37 25.79
CA THR A 58 -6.16 -1.20 25.44
C THR A 58 -5.25 -0.69 26.57
N HIS A 59 -5.63 -0.84 27.84
CA HIS A 59 -4.78 -0.46 28.97
C HIS A 59 -3.45 -1.25 29.03
N GLN A 60 -3.41 -2.48 28.50
CA GLN A 60 -2.21 -3.30 28.43
C GLN A 60 -1.16 -2.71 27.47
N LEU A 61 -1.56 -1.82 26.57
CA LEU A 61 -0.66 -1.14 25.62
C LEU A 61 -0.08 0.17 26.17
N LYS A 62 -0.44 0.56 27.40
CA LYS A 62 0.12 1.74 28.04
C LYS A 62 1.61 1.52 28.34
N ASN A 63 2.48 2.07 27.49
CA ASN A 63 3.94 1.89 27.48
C ASN A 63 4.43 0.51 27.01
N ASN A 64 3.56 -0.27 26.37
CA ASN A 64 3.91 -1.58 25.84
C ASN A 64 3.64 -1.61 24.33
N ALA A 65 4.35 -2.49 23.64
CA ALA A 65 4.12 -2.82 22.24
C ALA A 65 3.77 -4.30 22.09
N ILE A 66 3.23 -4.64 20.93
CA ILE A 66 2.95 -6.03 20.55
C ILE A 66 4.11 -6.53 19.71
N PHE A 67 4.61 -7.72 20.03
CA PHE A 67 5.69 -8.38 19.33
C PHE A 67 5.23 -9.76 18.85
N LEU A 68 5.83 -10.24 17.76
CA LEU A 68 5.87 -11.65 17.42
C LEU A 68 7.16 -12.23 17.98
N LYS A 69 7.06 -13.31 18.75
CA LYS A 69 8.19 -14.10 19.23
C LYS A 69 8.24 -15.41 18.46
N ASP A 70 9.28 -15.63 17.67
CA ASP A 70 9.47 -16.86 16.93
C ASP A 70 9.61 -18.06 17.89
N THR A 71 8.87 -19.13 17.65
CA THR A 71 8.89 -20.31 18.53
C THR A 71 10.16 -21.15 18.40
N ASN A 72 10.93 -20.98 17.32
CA ASN A 72 12.13 -21.77 17.03
C ASN A 72 13.38 -21.17 17.68
N ASP A 73 13.58 -19.87 17.54
CA ASP A 73 14.80 -19.19 18.01
C ASP A 73 14.55 -18.12 19.10
N GLY A 74 13.29 -17.79 19.38
CA GLY A 74 12.91 -16.81 20.40
C GLY A 74 13.08 -15.36 19.97
N ASN A 75 13.43 -15.09 18.71
CA ASN A 75 13.60 -13.72 18.20
C ASN A 75 12.30 -12.93 18.28
N LEU A 76 12.41 -11.66 18.62
CA LEU A 76 11.28 -10.73 18.75
C LEU A 76 11.22 -9.79 17.55
N VAL A 77 10.02 -9.70 16.96
CA VAL A 77 9.68 -8.75 15.91
C VAL A 77 8.61 -7.82 16.45
N LYS A 78 8.97 -6.55 16.67
CA LYS A 78 8.01 -5.54 17.09
C LYS A 78 7.00 -5.28 15.97
N GLY A 79 5.72 -5.14 16.32
CA GLY A 79 4.66 -4.70 15.42
C GLY A 79 4.41 -3.19 15.49
N GLN A 80 3.84 -2.64 14.44
CA GLN A 80 3.27 -1.29 14.41
C GLN A 80 1.75 -1.38 14.57
N ILE A 81 1.20 -0.65 15.54
CA ILE A 81 -0.26 -0.48 15.65
C ILE A 81 -0.70 0.53 14.59
N LEU A 82 -1.69 0.16 13.79
CA LEU A 82 -2.27 0.99 12.73
C LEU A 82 -3.49 1.75 13.24
N ASN A 83 -3.70 2.96 12.72
CA ASN A 83 -4.82 3.85 13.07
C ASN A 83 -4.92 4.07 14.58
N ALA A 84 -3.81 4.27 15.28
CA ALA A 84 -3.78 4.38 16.74
C ALA A 84 -4.74 5.47 17.29
N SER A 85 -5.01 6.51 16.51
CA SER A 85 -5.98 7.57 16.87
C SER A 85 -7.46 7.15 16.77
N GLU A 86 -7.78 6.10 16.01
CA GLU A 86 -9.12 5.54 15.85
C GLU A 86 -9.35 4.27 16.69
N VAL A 87 -8.34 3.83 17.45
CA VAL A 87 -8.52 2.80 18.48
C VAL A 87 -9.41 3.42 19.56
N VAL A 88 -10.72 3.39 19.31
CA VAL A 88 -11.73 3.73 20.29
C VAL A 88 -11.42 2.87 21.50
N LEU A 89 -11.33 3.52 22.66
CA LEU A 89 -11.03 2.91 23.96
C LEU A 89 -11.99 1.75 24.34
N ASP A 90 -13.05 1.52 23.55
CA ASP A 90 -14.06 0.47 23.71
C ASP A 90 -13.93 -0.71 22.74
N SER A 91 -13.07 -0.65 21.71
CA SER A 91 -12.80 -1.83 20.86
C SER A 91 -11.61 -2.61 21.42
N ASN A 92 -11.87 -3.80 21.98
CA ASN A 92 -10.83 -4.76 22.37
C ASN A 92 -10.13 -5.38 21.14
N LEU A 93 -9.89 -4.63 20.06
CA LEU A 93 -9.33 -5.13 18.81
C LEU A 93 -8.40 -4.07 18.21
N VAL A 94 -7.13 -4.41 18.08
CA VAL A 94 -6.12 -3.54 17.44
C VAL A 94 -5.68 -4.13 16.11
N ARG A 95 -5.37 -3.28 15.13
CA ARG A 95 -4.75 -3.69 13.87
C ARG A 95 -3.24 -3.52 14.02
N CYS A 96 -2.49 -4.58 13.83
CA CYS A 96 -1.05 -4.58 13.92
C CYS A 96 -0.42 -5.02 12.61
N LEU A 97 0.66 -4.34 12.23
CA LEU A 97 1.49 -4.67 11.08
C LEU A 97 2.82 -5.23 11.56
N PHE A 98 3.23 -6.39 11.06
CA PHE A 98 4.52 -7.00 11.39
C PHE A 98 5.34 -7.22 10.11
N PRO A 99 6.63 -6.83 10.09
CA PRO A 99 7.55 -7.29 9.06
C PRO A 99 7.87 -8.77 9.28
N ILE A 100 7.85 -9.56 8.22
CA ILE A 100 8.22 -10.98 8.28
C ILE A 100 9.16 -11.34 7.14
N HIS A 101 9.92 -12.41 7.38
CA HIS A 101 10.69 -13.13 6.40
C HIS A 101 10.13 -14.55 6.32
N ILE A 102 9.92 -15.08 5.12
CA ILE A 102 9.40 -16.44 4.95
C ILE A 102 9.98 -17.08 3.68
N GLN A 103 10.46 -18.32 3.81
CA GLN A 103 11.00 -19.10 2.70
C GLN A 103 9.87 -19.75 1.87
N SER A 104 10.23 -20.24 0.68
CA SER A 104 9.30 -20.96 -0.20
C SER A 104 8.63 -22.14 0.52
N ASN A 105 7.29 -22.20 0.48
CA ASN A 105 6.48 -23.23 1.14
C ASN A 105 6.67 -23.36 2.67
N GLU A 106 7.26 -22.37 3.32
CA GLU A 106 7.49 -22.38 4.76
C GLU A 106 6.20 -22.07 5.54
N THR A 107 6.12 -22.56 6.77
CA THR A 107 5.11 -22.16 7.75
C THR A 107 5.80 -21.80 9.06
N ASN A 108 5.67 -20.55 9.48
CA ASN A 108 6.23 -20.02 10.72
C ASN A 108 5.15 -19.86 11.78
N ILE A 109 5.47 -20.20 13.02
CA ILE A 109 4.59 -20.05 14.18
C ILE A 109 5.25 -19.08 15.14
N TYR A 110 4.47 -18.08 15.56
CA TYR A 110 4.91 -17.06 16.49
C TYR A 110 3.99 -17.05 17.71
N GLN A 111 4.56 -16.78 18.89
CA GLN A 111 3.79 -16.29 20.03
C GLN A 111 3.56 -14.79 19.87
N VAL A 112 2.35 -14.32 20.10
CA VAL A 112 2.04 -12.89 20.15
C VAL A 112 2.18 -12.44 21.59
N VAL A 113 3.12 -11.53 21.85
CA VAL A 113 3.47 -11.11 23.21
C VAL A 113 3.34 -9.59 23.38
N VAL A 114 2.94 -9.17 24.58
CA VAL A 114 2.91 -7.76 25.00
C VAL A 114 4.11 -7.52 25.90
N GLN A 115 5.00 -6.63 25.48
CA GLN A 115 6.20 -6.29 26.23
C GLN A 115 6.44 -4.79 26.23
N LYS A 116 7.37 -4.33 27.07
CA LYS A 116 7.74 -2.91 27.16
C LYS A 116 8.10 -2.38 25.76
N ASP A 117 7.61 -1.19 25.45
CA ASP A 117 7.88 -0.57 24.17
C ASP A 117 9.36 -0.18 24.04
N GLU A 118 9.93 -0.44 22.86
CA GLU A 118 11.32 -0.16 22.48
C GLU A 118 11.35 0.55 21.13
N GLU A 119 12.30 1.47 20.94
CA GLU A 119 12.41 2.22 19.69
C GLU A 119 12.70 1.29 18.50
N THR A 120 12.02 1.52 17.37
CA THR A 120 12.24 0.77 16.13
C THR A 120 12.80 1.71 15.09
N LEU A 121 14.03 1.46 14.68
CA LEU A 121 14.70 2.20 13.62
C LEU A 121 14.50 1.50 12.28
N THR A 122 14.04 2.25 11.29
CA THR A 122 13.88 1.80 9.90
C THR A 122 14.41 2.88 8.94
N ASP A 123 14.44 2.55 7.66
CA ASP A 123 14.80 3.49 6.59
C ASP A 123 13.66 4.47 6.24
N LEU A 124 12.43 4.18 6.67
CA LEU A 124 11.23 4.96 6.35
C LEU A 124 11.15 6.25 7.18
N LYS A 125 11.03 7.38 6.48
CA LYS A 125 10.97 8.72 7.08
C LYS A 125 9.88 9.56 6.43
N ALA A 126 9.24 10.41 7.23
CA ALA A 126 8.38 11.48 6.75
C ALA A 126 8.82 12.84 7.28
N GLU A 127 8.97 13.79 6.37
CA GLU A 127 9.30 15.19 6.67
C GLU A 127 8.15 16.09 6.20
N GLY A 128 7.95 17.20 6.91
CA GLY A 128 6.89 18.16 6.62
C GLY A 128 5.66 18.01 7.51
N GLU A 129 4.66 18.86 7.22
CA GLU A 129 3.48 19.03 8.06
C GLU A 129 2.20 18.72 7.30
N TRP A 130 1.26 18.10 8.01
CA TRP A 130 -0.05 17.75 7.47
C TRP A 130 0.08 16.95 6.16
N LEU A 131 -0.62 17.32 5.09
CA LEU A 131 -0.53 16.66 3.78
C LEU A 131 0.69 17.09 2.94
N ASN A 132 1.41 18.13 3.34
CA ASN A 132 2.64 18.57 2.67
C ASN A 132 3.81 17.75 3.17
N LEU A 133 3.89 16.51 2.69
CA LEU A 133 4.88 15.54 3.14
C LEU A 133 5.86 15.19 2.03
N PHE A 134 7.10 14.98 2.46
CA PHE A 134 8.02 14.09 1.77
C PHE A 134 8.05 12.77 2.52
N VAL A 135 7.90 11.66 1.81
CA VAL A 135 8.02 10.31 2.38
C VAL A 135 9.13 9.58 1.65
N GLU A 136 10.08 9.03 2.37
CA GLU A 136 11.23 8.37 1.77
C GLU A 136 11.63 7.10 2.52
N ASN A 137 12.21 6.16 1.78
CA ASN A 137 12.87 4.96 2.28
C ASN A 137 14.22 4.80 1.55
N GLU A 138 14.89 3.66 1.59
CA GLU A 138 16.18 3.49 0.90
C GLU A 138 16.10 3.57 -0.64
N PHE A 139 14.92 3.33 -1.23
CA PHE A 139 14.73 3.24 -2.68
C PHE A 139 14.30 4.55 -3.34
N TYR A 140 13.43 5.33 -2.66
CA TYR A 140 12.85 6.53 -3.25
C TYR A 140 12.53 7.63 -2.23
N LYS A 141 12.32 8.84 -2.75
CA LYS A 141 11.70 9.96 -2.03
C LYS A 141 10.48 10.46 -2.83
N ALA A 142 9.29 10.27 -2.27
CA ALA A 142 8.03 10.73 -2.81
C ALA A 142 7.68 12.12 -2.26
N ASP A 143 7.29 13.03 -3.15
CA ASP A 143 6.85 14.39 -2.82
C ASP A 143 5.33 14.48 -2.94
N LEU A 144 4.63 14.76 -1.84
CA LEU A 144 3.17 14.91 -1.79
C LEU A 144 2.74 16.38 -1.63
N THR A 145 3.68 17.32 -1.70
CA THR A 145 3.41 18.74 -1.43
C THR A 145 2.43 19.36 -2.42
N ALA A 146 1.81 20.47 -2.01
CA ALA A 146 0.94 21.26 -2.87
C ALA A 146 1.74 21.82 -4.07
N LYS A 147 1.07 21.97 -5.20
CA LYS A 147 1.68 22.49 -6.43
C LYS A 147 0.74 23.48 -7.11
N ARG A 148 1.26 24.35 -7.97
CA ARG A 148 0.47 25.16 -8.89
C ARG A 148 0.70 24.67 -10.31
N SER A 149 -0.37 24.61 -11.10
CA SER A 149 -0.23 24.25 -12.50
C SER A 149 0.36 25.41 -13.32
N SER A 150 0.72 25.16 -14.58
CA SER A 150 1.16 26.23 -15.51
C SER A 150 0.11 27.32 -15.72
N LYS A 151 -1.17 27.03 -15.50
CA LYS A 151 -2.27 28.01 -15.52
C LYS A 151 -2.52 28.66 -14.16
N ASN A 152 -1.58 28.53 -13.23
CA ASN A 152 -1.68 29.01 -11.84
C ASN A 152 -2.87 28.41 -11.06
N ILE A 153 -3.39 27.25 -11.47
CA ILE A 153 -4.45 26.55 -10.75
C ILE A 153 -3.81 25.83 -9.56
N PRO A 154 -4.28 26.06 -8.33
CA PRO A 154 -3.77 25.35 -7.17
C PRO A 154 -4.12 23.86 -7.25
N LEU A 155 -3.16 23.01 -6.89
CA LEU A 155 -3.28 21.56 -6.79
C LEU A 155 -2.95 21.17 -5.36
N ALA A 156 -3.91 20.55 -4.69
CA ALA A 156 -3.88 20.23 -3.28
C ALA A 156 -2.75 19.24 -2.92
N PRO A 157 -2.24 19.29 -1.67
CA PRO A 157 -1.27 18.32 -1.16
C PRO A 157 -1.88 16.93 -0.95
N GLY A 158 -1.05 15.94 -0.57
CA GLY A 158 -1.50 14.56 -0.34
C GLY A 158 -1.68 13.72 -1.61
N GLN A 159 -1.12 14.18 -2.73
CA GLN A 159 -1.04 13.47 -4.01
C GLN A 159 0.39 13.57 -4.52
N ILE A 160 0.95 12.48 -5.03
CA ILE A 160 2.34 12.44 -5.49
C ILE A 160 2.57 13.42 -6.65
N THR A 161 3.41 14.41 -6.39
CA THR A 161 3.92 15.41 -7.33
C THR A 161 5.10 14.86 -8.11
N SER A 162 6.03 14.18 -7.43
CA SER A 162 7.22 13.59 -8.01
C SER A 162 7.79 12.45 -7.18
N ILE A 163 8.64 11.64 -7.80
CA ILE A 163 9.39 10.56 -7.15
C ILE A 163 10.86 10.71 -7.54
N SER A 164 11.74 10.88 -6.55
CA SER A 164 13.19 10.85 -6.76
C SER A 164 13.71 9.44 -6.47
N LEU A 165 14.55 8.92 -7.37
CA LEU A 165 15.11 7.57 -7.26
C LEU A 165 16.46 7.64 -6.55
N LYS A 166 16.65 6.90 -5.45
CA LYS A 166 17.84 7.05 -4.59
C LYS A 166 19.06 6.27 -5.06
N GLU A 167 18.87 5.14 -5.74
CA GLU A 167 19.99 4.39 -6.31
C GLU A 167 20.69 5.13 -7.47
N TYR A 168 20.10 6.20 -8.00
CA TYR A 168 20.64 6.96 -9.13
C TYR A 168 20.54 8.46 -8.87
N ASP A 169 21.67 9.04 -8.46
CA ASP A 169 21.79 10.47 -8.18
C ASP A 169 21.22 11.30 -9.34
N GLY A 170 20.21 12.10 -9.01
CA GLY A 170 19.61 13.09 -9.91
C GLY A 170 18.45 12.60 -10.78
N ILE A 171 18.03 11.33 -10.74
CA ILE A 171 16.84 10.90 -11.49
C ILE A 171 15.58 11.20 -10.70
N LYS A 172 14.77 12.10 -11.27
CA LYS A 172 13.47 12.48 -10.72
C LYS A 172 12.37 12.26 -11.76
N LEU A 173 11.37 11.48 -11.37
CA LEU A 173 10.17 11.22 -12.14
C LEU A 173 9.16 12.31 -11.79
N GLU A 174 8.91 13.23 -12.73
CA GLU A 174 8.04 14.38 -12.47
C GLU A 174 7.44 14.99 -13.74
N ARG A 175 6.59 16.00 -13.51
CA ARG A 175 6.18 16.97 -14.52
C ARG A 175 6.47 18.37 -14.01
N PRO A 176 6.86 19.33 -14.87
CA PRO A 176 7.04 20.71 -14.45
C PRO A 176 5.69 21.34 -14.04
N ASP A 177 4.63 21.11 -14.83
CA ASP A 177 3.40 21.91 -14.75
C ASP A 177 2.22 21.25 -14.05
N ILE A 178 2.31 19.97 -13.68
CA ILE A 178 1.25 19.23 -13.00
C ILE A 178 1.87 18.25 -11.99
N LYS A 179 1.02 17.53 -11.27
CA LYS A 179 1.45 16.41 -10.43
C LYS A 179 1.68 15.16 -11.29
N MET A 180 2.66 14.33 -10.91
CA MET A 180 2.91 13.07 -11.59
C MET A 180 1.70 12.13 -11.48
N HIS A 181 1.13 11.95 -10.29
CA HIS A 181 -0.04 11.10 -10.10
C HIS A 181 -1.33 11.90 -10.31
N TRP A 182 -2.07 11.58 -11.37
CA TRP A 182 -3.17 12.40 -11.88
C TRP A 182 -4.56 11.76 -11.70
N SER A 183 -4.63 10.51 -11.23
CA SER A 183 -5.87 9.80 -10.92
C SER A 183 -6.32 9.89 -9.45
N PRO A 184 -7.61 9.58 -9.16
CA PRO A 184 -8.71 9.44 -10.12
C PRO A 184 -9.02 10.74 -10.89
N SER A 185 -9.54 10.62 -12.12
CA SER A 185 -9.82 11.76 -12.99
C SER A 185 -11.11 11.62 -13.79
N PHE A 186 -11.75 12.76 -14.10
CA PHE A 186 -13.09 12.82 -14.65
C PHE A 186 -13.38 14.13 -15.39
N GLN A 187 -14.35 14.07 -16.31
CA GLN A 187 -14.82 15.23 -17.07
C GLN A 187 -16.30 15.10 -17.45
N LYS A 188 -17.09 16.14 -17.20
CA LYS A 188 -18.45 16.33 -17.76
C LYS A 188 -18.36 17.02 -19.12
N LYS A 189 -19.40 16.86 -19.95
CA LYS A 189 -19.48 17.56 -21.24
C LYS A 189 -19.35 19.07 -21.04
N ASN A 190 -18.48 19.72 -21.82
CA ASN A 190 -18.23 21.17 -21.80
C ASN A 190 -17.70 21.73 -20.47
N GLU A 191 -17.31 20.87 -19.52
CA GLU A 191 -16.73 21.28 -18.25
C GLU A 191 -15.21 21.04 -18.25
N GLU A 192 -14.52 21.73 -17.33
CA GLU A 192 -13.09 21.51 -17.15
C GLU A 192 -12.82 20.10 -16.63
N TYR A 193 -11.80 19.44 -17.19
CA TYR A 193 -11.26 18.20 -16.66
C TYR A 193 -10.71 18.40 -15.24
N LYS A 194 -11.05 17.49 -14.32
CA LYS A 194 -10.62 17.51 -12.92
C LYS A 194 -10.06 16.17 -12.48
N THR A 195 -9.36 16.21 -11.36
CA THR A 195 -8.66 15.07 -10.75
C THR A 195 -8.73 15.16 -9.24
N MET A 196 -8.31 14.09 -8.56
CA MET A 196 -8.13 14.10 -7.11
C MET A 196 -7.13 15.16 -6.61
N ALA A 197 -6.25 15.69 -7.46
CA ALA A 197 -5.37 16.80 -7.10
C ALA A 197 -6.11 18.15 -6.95
N HIS A 198 -7.35 18.25 -7.42
CA HIS A 198 -8.20 19.44 -7.29
C HIS A 198 -9.10 19.41 -6.04
N LEU A 199 -8.92 18.41 -5.17
CA LEU A 199 -9.64 18.28 -3.90
C LEU A 199 -9.04 19.21 -2.85
N HIS A 200 -9.68 20.36 -2.60
CA HIS A 200 -9.20 21.37 -1.64
C HIS A 200 -9.96 21.37 -0.31
N GLU A 201 -11.21 20.92 -0.31
CA GLU A 201 -12.04 20.75 0.88
C GLU A 201 -12.14 19.26 1.17
N PHE A 202 -11.69 18.85 2.35
CA PHE A 202 -11.60 17.45 2.73
C PHE A 202 -12.71 17.09 3.70
N ASP A 203 -13.48 16.06 3.38
CA ASP A 203 -14.45 15.47 4.30
C ASP A 203 -13.73 14.74 5.43
N SER A 204 -12.58 14.13 5.13
CA SER A 204 -11.77 13.40 6.11
C SER A 204 -10.32 13.35 5.67
N ILE A 205 -9.42 13.40 6.65
CA ILE A 205 -7.97 13.24 6.49
C ILE A 205 -7.49 12.33 7.61
N HIS A 206 -6.66 11.35 7.27
CA HIS A 206 -5.96 10.54 8.24
C HIS A 206 -4.51 10.38 7.80
N ILE A 207 -3.58 10.59 8.73
CA ILE A 207 -2.14 10.43 8.49
C ILE A 207 -1.60 9.59 9.63
N ASP A 208 -1.24 8.35 9.33
CA ASP A 208 -0.57 7.48 10.28
C ASP A 208 0.93 7.48 9.98
N LYS A 209 1.75 7.73 11.00
CA LYS A 209 3.21 7.73 10.88
C LYS A 209 3.77 6.72 11.87
N GLY A 210 4.24 5.59 11.36
CA GLY A 210 4.99 4.63 12.15
C GLY A 210 6.24 4.14 11.43
N PRO A 211 7.02 3.27 12.12
CA PRO A 211 8.33 2.85 11.63
C PRO A 211 8.25 1.99 10.37
N TYR A 212 7.19 1.21 10.19
CA TYR A 212 7.07 0.28 9.06
C TYR A 212 6.20 0.79 7.93
N VAL A 213 5.16 1.56 8.26
CA VAL A 213 4.25 2.14 7.28
C VAL A 213 3.89 3.58 7.65
N ILE A 214 3.86 4.42 6.63
CA ILE A 214 3.25 5.74 6.67
C ILE A 214 2.05 5.72 5.74
N SER A 215 0.87 6.06 6.27
CA SER A 215 -0.36 6.17 5.48
C SER A 215 -0.79 7.62 5.33
N VAL A 216 -1.29 7.96 4.14
CA VAL A 216 -1.86 9.29 3.84
C VAL A 216 -3.21 9.09 3.17
N TYR A 217 -4.27 9.22 3.95
CA TYR A 217 -5.65 9.12 3.50
C TYR A 217 -6.30 10.50 3.39
N ARG A 218 -7.08 10.69 2.33
CA ARG A 218 -7.96 11.84 2.18
C ARG A 218 -9.21 11.50 1.38
N SER A 219 -10.32 12.14 1.72
CA SER A 219 -11.57 12.05 0.99
C SER A 219 -12.27 13.39 0.87
N GLY A 220 -13.11 13.52 -0.15
CA GLY A 220 -13.97 14.68 -0.34
C GLY A 220 -14.47 14.79 -1.77
N LYS A 221 -14.93 15.99 -2.13
CA LYS A 221 -15.52 16.27 -3.44
C LYS A 221 -14.76 17.40 -4.12
N VAL A 222 -14.69 17.34 -5.45
CA VAL A 222 -14.08 18.42 -6.24
C VAL A 222 -15.15 19.42 -6.64
N LYS A 223 -14.86 20.72 -6.48
CA LYS A 223 -15.78 21.80 -6.87
C LYS A 223 -16.16 21.71 -8.35
N GLY A 224 -17.45 21.79 -8.65
CA GLY A 224 -18.05 21.58 -9.98
C GLY A 224 -18.36 20.10 -10.32
N TYR A 225 -17.97 19.18 -9.44
CA TYR A 225 -18.14 17.74 -9.56
C TYR A 225 -18.60 17.11 -8.23
N GLU A 226 -19.47 17.82 -7.51
CA GLU A 226 -19.96 17.44 -6.19
C GLU A 226 -20.78 16.15 -6.20
N GLU A 227 -21.22 15.67 -7.36
CA GLU A 227 -21.87 14.38 -7.57
C GLU A 227 -20.90 13.19 -7.41
N ILE A 228 -19.59 13.44 -7.35
CA ILE A 228 -18.55 12.42 -7.21
C ILE A 228 -17.85 12.55 -5.85
N GLN A 229 -18.03 11.53 -5.00
CA GLN A 229 -17.22 11.36 -3.81
C GLN A 229 -15.90 10.67 -4.17
N LEU A 230 -14.78 11.25 -3.75
CA LEU A 230 -13.45 10.67 -3.88
C LEU A 230 -12.92 10.19 -2.54
N LYS A 231 -12.19 9.08 -2.57
CA LYS A 231 -11.32 8.61 -1.50
C LYS A 231 -9.99 8.17 -2.10
N GLY A 232 -8.89 8.40 -1.39
CA GLY A 232 -7.60 7.87 -1.76
C GLY A 232 -6.69 7.72 -0.56
N GLU A 233 -5.90 6.66 -0.57
CA GLU A 233 -4.95 6.32 0.49
C GLU A 233 -3.61 5.90 -0.14
N TYR A 234 -2.53 6.58 0.23
CA TYR A 234 -1.18 6.06 0.01
C TYR A 234 -0.71 5.27 1.22
N LYS A 235 0.04 4.19 0.99
CA LYS A 235 0.86 3.52 1.99
C LYS A 235 2.28 3.38 1.48
N PHE A 236 3.22 3.93 2.24
CA PHE A 236 4.65 3.85 1.99
C PHE A 236 5.27 2.94 3.04
N TYR A 237 6.18 2.06 2.64
CA TYR A 237 6.69 0.99 3.48
C TYR A 237 8.21 1.11 3.68
N ALA A 238 8.69 0.75 4.87
CA ALA A 238 10.11 0.55 5.11
C ALA A 238 10.63 -0.65 4.31
N GLY A 239 11.86 -0.57 3.79
CA GLY A 239 12.54 -1.68 3.12
C GLY A 239 11.87 -2.24 1.86
N LEU A 240 10.84 -1.59 1.30
CA LEU A 240 10.16 -2.05 0.08
C LEU A 240 10.29 -1.03 -1.06
N PRO A 241 10.61 -1.47 -2.29
CA PRO A 241 10.80 -0.57 -3.42
C PRO A 241 9.47 -0.21 -4.09
N PHE A 242 8.40 -0.06 -3.31
CA PHE A 242 7.09 0.28 -3.84
C PHE A 242 6.25 1.00 -2.80
N PHE A 243 5.22 1.69 -3.28
CA PHE A 243 4.14 2.20 -2.45
C PHE A 243 2.80 1.70 -2.99
N ARG A 244 1.81 1.63 -2.12
CA ARG A 244 0.44 1.25 -2.48
C ARG A 244 -0.44 2.48 -2.55
N PHE A 245 -1.38 2.48 -3.49
CA PHE A 245 -2.42 3.48 -3.57
C PHE A 245 -3.76 2.80 -3.80
N SER A 246 -4.67 3.02 -2.86
CA SER A 246 -6.08 2.68 -3.06
C SER A 246 -6.87 3.94 -3.39
N SER A 247 -7.89 3.80 -4.24
CA SER A 247 -8.78 4.89 -4.60
C SER A 247 -10.20 4.42 -4.86
N GLU A 248 -11.15 5.29 -4.59
CA GLU A 248 -12.57 5.05 -4.84
C GLU A 248 -13.22 6.31 -5.40
N MET A 249 -13.96 6.15 -6.50
CA MET A 249 -14.93 7.12 -6.99
C MET A 249 -16.33 6.57 -6.74
N THR A 250 -17.18 7.30 -6.02
CA THR A 250 -18.58 6.94 -5.81
C THR A 250 -19.49 8.06 -6.28
N MET A 251 -20.44 7.73 -7.16
CA MET A 251 -21.41 8.71 -7.69
C MET A 251 -22.54 8.86 -6.68
N ILE A 252 -22.57 9.97 -5.96
CA ILE A 252 -23.61 10.26 -4.96
C ILE A 252 -24.90 10.81 -5.60
N ASP A 253 -24.79 11.32 -6.82
CA ASP A 253 -25.89 11.62 -7.72
C ASP A 253 -25.57 11.16 -9.16
N SER A 254 -26.58 11.10 -10.02
CA SER A 254 -26.40 10.73 -11.42
C SER A 254 -25.77 11.88 -12.20
N LEU A 255 -24.83 11.56 -13.10
CA LEU A 255 -24.18 12.55 -13.95
C LEU A 255 -23.85 11.96 -15.32
N THR A 256 -23.66 12.83 -16.32
CA THR A 256 -23.14 12.43 -17.63
C THR A 256 -21.68 12.84 -17.74
N VAL A 257 -20.80 11.88 -17.99
CA VAL A 257 -19.36 12.10 -18.16
C VAL A 257 -18.91 11.80 -19.58
N THR A 258 -17.92 12.54 -20.04
CA THR A 258 -17.17 12.25 -21.27
C THR A 258 -15.85 11.56 -20.97
N MET A 259 -15.37 11.64 -19.72
CA MET A 259 -14.20 10.92 -19.25
C MET A 259 -14.36 10.46 -17.82
N LEU A 260 -13.92 9.23 -17.55
CA LEU A 260 -13.77 8.67 -16.21
C LEU A 260 -12.57 7.72 -16.23
N ARG A 261 -11.58 8.00 -15.38
CA ARG A 261 -10.28 7.31 -15.42
C ARG A 261 -9.71 7.10 -14.02
N ASN A 262 -8.83 6.11 -13.93
CA ASN A 262 -8.02 5.83 -12.76
C ASN A 262 -6.63 5.30 -13.19
N ASP A 263 -5.78 4.93 -12.24
CA ASP A 263 -4.42 4.41 -12.50
C ASP A 263 -3.68 5.26 -13.55
N GLU A 264 -3.49 6.54 -13.24
CA GLU A 264 -2.94 7.55 -14.15
C GLU A 264 -1.68 8.19 -13.56
N MET A 265 -0.55 7.94 -14.21
CA MET A 265 0.75 8.53 -13.87
C MET A 265 1.36 9.16 -15.10
N THR A 266 1.81 10.41 -14.94
CA THR A 266 2.36 11.24 -16.02
C THR A 266 3.80 11.65 -15.69
N MET A 267 4.70 11.49 -16.65
CA MET A 267 6.13 11.49 -16.37
C MET A 267 6.93 12.22 -17.45
N ASN A 268 8.11 12.71 -17.08
CA ASN A 268 9.11 13.26 -18.00
C ASN A 268 9.66 12.18 -18.95
N LYS A 269 10.45 12.62 -19.95
CA LYS A 269 11.11 11.75 -20.92
C LYS A 269 12.27 10.98 -20.29
N PHE A 270 11.96 9.98 -19.48
CA PHE A 270 12.95 9.11 -18.84
C PHE A 270 12.95 7.68 -19.41
N PHE A 271 11.78 7.05 -19.52
CA PHE A 271 11.69 5.66 -19.98
C PHE A 271 11.73 5.54 -21.49
N THR A 272 12.37 4.48 -22.00
CA THR A 272 12.53 4.18 -23.43
C THR A 272 11.50 3.16 -23.93
N HIS A 273 10.99 2.33 -23.03
CA HIS A 273 10.08 1.23 -23.35
C HIS A 273 8.90 1.15 -22.37
N ALA A 274 7.82 0.54 -22.82
CA ALA A 274 6.69 0.11 -22.01
C ALA A 274 6.44 -1.38 -22.20
N PHE A 275 5.83 -2.02 -21.22
CA PHE A 275 5.49 -3.43 -21.31
C PHE A 275 4.30 -3.81 -20.45
N THR A 276 3.59 -4.85 -20.88
CA THR A 276 2.33 -5.30 -20.28
C THR A 276 2.09 -6.78 -20.63
N PRO A 277 1.41 -7.56 -19.77
CA PRO A 277 1.09 -8.94 -20.08
C PRO A 277 -0.01 -9.02 -21.13
N LEU A 278 0.09 -10.03 -21.99
CA LEU A 278 -0.97 -10.46 -22.90
C LEU A 278 -1.77 -11.59 -22.23
N LYS A 279 -2.96 -11.85 -22.77
CA LYS A 279 -3.85 -12.93 -22.30
C LYS A 279 -3.23 -14.33 -22.41
N ASP A 280 -2.26 -14.53 -23.32
CA ASP A 280 -1.51 -15.78 -23.47
C ASP A 280 -0.31 -15.90 -22.51
N GLY A 281 -0.14 -14.95 -21.59
CA GLY A 281 0.96 -14.91 -20.62
C GLY A 281 2.27 -14.32 -21.17
N LYS A 282 2.37 -14.06 -22.49
CA LYS A 282 3.53 -13.37 -23.05
C LYS A 282 3.54 -11.90 -22.66
N VAL A 283 4.71 -11.28 -22.72
CA VAL A 283 4.84 -9.85 -22.48
C VAL A 283 4.96 -9.11 -23.80
N LYS A 284 4.10 -8.11 -23.97
CA LYS A 284 4.19 -7.17 -25.08
C LYS A 284 5.09 -6.02 -24.66
N THR A 285 6.17 -5.79 -25.42
CA THR A 285 7.07 -4.64 -25.25
C THR A 285 6.85 -3.63 -26.38
N VAL A 286 6.82 -2.35 -26.00
CA VAL A 286 6.52 -1.21 -26.86
C VAL A 286 7.63 -0.18 -26.75
N ILE A 287 8.20 0.25 -27.87
CA ILE A 287 9.17 1.35 -27.89
C ILE A 287 8.42 2.68 -27.78
N LEU A 288 8.85 3.55 -26.87
CA LEU A 288 8.15 4.80 -26.57
C LEU A 288 8.48 5.95 -27.54
N TYR A 289 9.66 5.92 -28.16
CA TYR A 289 10.13 6.95 -29.08
C TYR A 289 10.64 6.32 -30.37
N ASP A 290 10.34 6.96 -31.49
CA ASP A 290 10.73 6.46 -32.80
C ASP A 290 12.27 6.52 -32.97
N LYS A 291 12.92 5.37 -32.82
CA LYS A 291 14.02 4.95 -33.69
C LYS A 291 13.56 3.63 -34.34
N PRO A 292 13.70 3.45 -35.67
CA PRO A 292 13.26 2.22 -36.32
C PRO A 292 14.01 1.05 -35.65
N PRO A 293 13.31 0.04 -35.10
CA PRO A 293 14.03 -1.02 -34.45
C PRO A 293 14.66 -1.94 -35.50
N LEU A 294 15.83 -2.50 -35.16
CA LEU A 294 16.45 -3.63 -35.85
C LEU A 294 15.69 -4.95 -35.60
N ILE A 295 14.62 -4.93 -34.79
CA ILE A 295 13.83 -6.09 -34.34
C ILE A 295 12.34 -5.71 -34.34
N SER A 296 11.43 -6.67 -34.56
CA SER A 296 9.97 -6.45 -34.56
C SER A 296 9.42 -6.06 -33.18
N HIS A 297 9.43 -4.77 -32.82
CA HIS A 297 8.78 -4.24 -31.63
C HIS A 297 7.48 -3.51 -31.98
N TYR A 298 6.53 -3.49 -31.04
CA TYR A 298 5.30 -2.73 -31.19
C TYR A 298 5.55 -1.22 -30.98
N THR A 299 4.78 -0.38 -31.66
CA THR A 299 4.84 1.10 -31.53
C THR A 299 3.65 1.65 -30.72
N VAL A 300 3.80 2.86 -30.16
CA VAL A 300 2.67 3.59 -29.53
C VAL A 300 1.51 3.79 -30.51
N LYS A 301 1.79 3.92 -31.82
CA LYS A 301 0.76 4.01 -32.87
C LYS A 301 -0.06 2.73 -32.99
N GLU A 302 0.54 1.57 -32.80
CA GLU A 302 -0.16 0.29 -32.81
C GLU A 302 -1.01 0.10 -31.56
N LEU A 303 -0.54 0.56 -30.39
CA LEU A 303 -1.36 0.56 -29.17
C LEU A 303 -2.64 1.39 -29.32
N ARG A 304 -2.66 2.42 -30.17
CA ARG A 304 -3.91 3.17 -30.46
C ARG A 304 -4.93 2.36 -31.25
N LYS A 305 -4.48 1.39 -32.04
CA LYS A 305 -5.35 0.50 -32.83
C LYS A 305 -5.75 -0.75 -32.03
N HIS A 306 -4.83 -1.24 -31.20
CA HIS A 306 -4.98 -2.42 -30.37
C HIS A 306 -4.60 -2.05 -28.94
N PRO A 307 -5.55 -1.43 -28.20
CA PRO A 307 -5.30 -0.93 -26.87
C PRO A 307 -5.04 -2.06 -25.88
N ILE A 308 -4.45 -1.70 -24.74
CA ILE A 308 -4.22 -2.62 -23.64
C ILE A 308 -5.56 -2.79 -22.93
N ASP A 309 -5.93 -4.03 -22.60
CA ASP A 309 -7.17 -4.29 -21.89
C ASP A 309 -7.20 -3.54 -20.55
N ALA A 310 -8.39 -3.07 -20.13
CA ALA A 310 -8.55 -2.35 -18.87
C ALA A 310 -8.15 -3.22 -17.66
N ASP A 311 -8.39 -4.52 -17.74
CA ASP A 311 -8.13 -5.51 -16.70
C ASP A 311 -6.71 -6.08 -16.73
N ALA A 312 -5.80 -5.56 -17.57
CA ALA A 312 -4.40 -6.01 -17.58
C ALA A 312 -3.80 -5.92 -16.16
N ASN A 313 -3.27 -7.04 -15.66
CA ASN A 313 -2.83 -7.25 -14.28
C ASN A 313 -1.77 -6.24 -13.82
N TRP A 314 -0.87 -5.86 -14.72
CA TRP A 314 0.17 -4.89 -14.44
C TRP A 314 0.58 -4.17 -15.73
N PHE A 315 1.21 -3.02 -15.54
CA PHE A 315 1.75 -2.19 -16.60
C PHE A 315 3.08 -1.60 -16.13
N GLY A 316 4.10 -1.57 -16.99
CA GLY A 316 5.41 -1.05 -16.63
C GLY A 316 6.03 -0.22 -17.72
N PHE A 317 6.88 0.71 -17.30
CA PHE A 317 7.89 1.34 -18.14
C PHE A 317 9.27 0.89 -17.70
N TYR A 318 10.22 0.88 -18.65
CA TYR A 318 11.64 0.78 -18.31
C TYR A 318 12.52 1.64 -19.21
N ASN A 319 13.70 1.94 -18.69
CA ASN A 319 14.80 2.55 -19.41
C ASN A 319 15.88 1.49 -19.62
N ASP A 320 16.15 1.19 -20.89
CA ASP A 320 17.10 0.15 -21.32
C ASP A 320 18.57 0.47 -20.97
N SER A 321 18.91 1.76 -20.88
CA SER A 321 20.27 2.21 -20.57
C SER A 321 20.56 2.26 -19.07
N THR A 322 19.54 2.55 -18.26
CA THR A 322 19.68 2.64 -16.80
C THR A 322 19.21 1.39 -16.07
N ASN A 323 18.68 0.39 -16.79
CA ASN A 323 18.13 -0.85 -16.23
C ASN A 323 17.12 -0.60 -15.10
N TYR A 324 16.28 0.42 -15.27
CA TYR A 324 15.33 0.84 -14.25
C TYR A 324 13.90 0.79 -14.77
N GLY A 325 13.01 0.30 -13.93
CA GLY A 325 11.60 0.19 -14.22
C GLY A 325 10.72 0.89 -13.19
N PHE A 326 9.58 1.36 -13.67
CA PHE A 326 8.51 1.87 -12.84
C PHE A 326 7.18 1.37 -13.40
N GLY A 327 6.30 0.85 -12.56
CA GLY A 327 5.05 0.26 -13.04
C GLY A 327 3.94 0.23 -12.01
N SER A 328 2.73 -0.03 -12.48
CA SER A 328 1.52 -0.24 -11.70
C SER A 328 1.16 -1.72 -11.71
N LEU A 329 1.00 -2.31 -10.53
CA LEU A 329 0.49 -3.65 -10.30
C LEU A 329 -0.93 -3.51 -9.76
N ARG A 330 -1.92 -3.98 -10.52
CA ARG A 330 -3.34 -3.80 -10.19
C ARG A 330 -3.82 -4.99 -9.40
N LEU A 331 -3.82 -4.87 -8.08
CA LEU A 331 -4.14 -5.97 -7.17
C LEU A 331 -5.65 -6.18 -7.04
N ARG A 332 -6.43 -5.10 -7.06
CA ARG A 332 -7.89 -5.19 -7.01
C ARG A 332 -8.54 -4.12 -7.88
N PHE A 333 -9.55 -4.55 -8.62
CA PHE A 333 -10.47 -3.69 -9.33
C PHE A 333 -11.90 -4.15 -9.03
N ASP A 334 -12.69 -3.28 -8.40
CA ASP A 334 -14.09 -3.56 -8.09
C ASP A 334 -14.95 -2.38 -8.52
N TYR A 335 -15.83 -2.61 -9.48
CA TYR A 335 -16.75 -1.62 -10.00
C TYR A 335 -18.22 -1.99 -9.74
N LYS A 336 -18.48 -2.84 -8.74
CA LYS A 336 -19.84 -3.07 -8.26
C LYS A 336 -20.38 -1.78 -7.66
N ASN A 337 -21.57 -1.37 -8.11
CA ASN A 337 -22.33 -0.27 -7.55
C ASN A 337 -22.77 -0.60 -6.11
N LEU A 338 -23.31 0.39 -5.39
CA LEU A 338 -23.72 0.24 -4.00
C LEU A 338 -24.85 -0.78 -3.77
N ASP A 339 -25.62 -1.10 -4.82
CA ASP A 339 -26.69 -2.10 -4.80
C ASP A 339 -26.20 -3.50 -5.23
N GLY A 340 -24.91 -3.67 -5.50
CA GLY A 340 -24.28 -4.94 -5.91
C GLY A 340 -24.27 -5.25 -7.40
N GLY A 341 -24.93 -4.44 -8.24
CA GLY A 341 -24.86 -4.53 -9.71
C GLY A 341 -23.55 -3.93 -10.26
N MET A 342 -23.30 -4.02 -11.57
CA MET A 342 -22.09 -3.44 -12.17
C MET A 342 -22.29 -1.96 -12.53
N SER A 343 -21.30 -1.11 -12.22
CA SER A 343 -21.27 0.28 -12.68
C SER A 343 -20.97 0.33 -14.19
N PRO A 344 -21.57 1.26 -14.95
CA PRO A 344 -21.44 1.26 -16.40
C PRO A 344 -20.06 1.74 -16.86
N MET A 345 -19.58 1.21 -17.99
CA MET A 345 -18.34 1.62 -18.64
C MET A 345 -18.53 1.67 -20.16
N THR A 346 -17.72 2.45 -20.85
CA THR A 346 -17.73 2.55 -22.32
C THR A 346 -16.30 2.57 -22.85
N ASP A 347 -15.98 1.59 -23.71
CA ASP A 347 -14.66 1.42 -24.33
C ASP A 347 -13.52 1.41 -23.31
N ALA A 348 -13.71 0.66 -22.23
CA ALA A 348 -12.75 0.59 -21.13
C ALA A 348 -11.43 -0.05 -21.59
N GLN A 349 -10.32 0.66 -21.33
CA GLN A 349 -8.99 0.24 -21.78
C GLN A 349 -7.88 0.98 -21.04
N THR A 350 -6.66 0.45 -21.09
CA THR A 350 -5.44 1.17 -20.66
C THR A 350 -4.75 1.76 -21.88
N LYS A 351 -4.36 3.04 -21.81
CA LYS A 351 -3.64 3.70 -22.91
C LYS A 351 -2.30 4.23 -22.47
N ILE A 352 -1.36 4.25 -23.41
CA ILE A 352 -0.13 5.05 -23.34
C ILE A 352 -0.32 6.24 -24.25
N SER A 353 -0.08 7.43 -23.71
CA SER A 353 -0.31 8.69 -24.42
C SER A 353 0.91 9.59 -24.38
N TYR A 354 1.03 10.43 -25.40
CA TYR A 354 2.08 11.45 -25.48
C TYR A 354 1.73 12.59 -24.53
N SER A 355 2.73 13.09 -23.81
CA SER A 355 2.62 14.29 -23.03
C SER A 355 3.56 15.38 -23.51
N TYR A 356 3.44 16.58 -22.90
CA TYR A 356 4.32 17.72 -23.16
C TYR A 356 5.80 17.35 -22.90
N ASN A 357 6.73 18.01 -23.61
CA ASN A 357 8.18 17.76 -23.55
C ASN A 357 8.56 16.28 -23.75
N GLU A 358 7.90 15.62 -24.69
CA GLU A 358 8.09 14.20 -25.00
C GLU A 358 7.84 13.27 -23.81
N GLY A 359 7.19 13.74 -22.75
CA GLY A 359 6.78 12.89 -21.65
C GLY A 359 5.83 11.78 -22.10
N ARG A 360 5.67 10.78 -21.24
CA ARG A 360 4.71 9.70 -21.43
C ARG A 360 3.84 9.59 -20.20
N TYR A 361 2.63 9.14 -20.41
CA TYR A 361 1.74 8.78 -19.32
C TYR A 361 0.93 7.55 -19.70
N TRP A 362 0.52 6.79 -18.70
CA TRP A 362 -0.54 5.81 -18.85
C TRP A 362 -1.77 6.26 -18.09
N ASP A 363 -2.91 5.75 -18.52
CA ASP A 363 -4.18 5.93 -17.84
C ASP A 363 -5.11 4.75 -18.12
N ARG A 364 -5.80 4.27 -17.08
CA ARG A 364 -6.90 3.31 -17.22
C ARG A 364 -8.20 4.09 -17.38
N ARG A 365 -8.90 3.86 -18.50
CA ARG A 365 -10.15 4.54 -18.85
C ARG A 365 -11.32 3.63 -18.60
N PHE A 366 -12.32 4.12 -17.89
CA PHE A 366 -13.65 3.50 -17.76
C PHE A 366 -14.63 4.08 -18.78
N VAL A 367 -14.43 5.35 -19.15
CA VAL A 367 -15.12 6.03 -20.23
C VAL A 367 -14.07 6.67 -21.12
N ASP A 368 -13.83 6.07 -22.30
CA ASP A 368 -12.86 6.59 -23.29
C ASP A 368 -13.51 7.35 -24.44
N SER A 369 -14.73 6.97 -24.83
CA SER A 369 -15.43 7.55 -25.98
C SER A 369 -16.87 7.91 -25.64
N GLY A 370 -17.37 8.94 -26.33
CA GLY A 370 -18.76 9.39 -26.21
C GLY A 370 -19.12 10.02 -24.87
N GLU A 371 -20.42 10.02 -24.58
CA GLU A 371 -21.00 10.45 -23.32
C GLU A 371 -21.62 9.23 -22.63
N LEU A 372 -21.32 9.05 -21.34
CA LEU A 372 -21.92 8.00 -20.53
C LEU A 372 -22.71 8.62 -19.38
N LYS A 373 -24.00 8.27 -19.29
CA LYS A 373 -24.79 8.54 -18.09
C LYS A 373 -24.41 7.52 -17.02
N VAL A 374 -23.79 8.00 -15.95
CA VAL A 374 -23.41 7.20 -14.79
C VAL A 374 -24.46 7.42 -13.69
N PRO A 375 -25.22 6.39 -13.30
CA PRO A 375 -26.27 6.54 -12.31
C PRO A 375 -25.68 6.73 -10.91
N LYS A 376 -26.45 7.40 -10.05
CA LYS A 376 -26.24 7.42 -8.59
C LYS A 376 -26.00 6.00 -8.07
N GLY A 377 -25.08 5.86 -7.13
CA GLY A 377 -24.67 4.59 -6.54
C GLY A 377 -23.59 3.85 -7.33
N SER A 378 -23.23 4.30 -8.54
CA SER A 378 -22.07 3.75 -9.25
C SER A 378 -20.79 3.95 -8.45
N ARG A 379 -19.91 2.95 -8.47
CA ARG A 379 -18.67 2.94 -7.70
C ARG A 379 -17.54 2.31 -8.51
N TYR A 380 -16.35 2.88 -8.40
CA TYR A 380 -15.13 2.40 -9.06
C TYR A 380 -14.00 2.42 -8.03
N PHE A 381 -13.66 1.24 -7.52
CA PHE A 381 -12.59 1.03 -6.54
C PHE A 381 -11.37 0.41 -7.22
N GLU A 382 -10.19 0.95 -6.92
CA GLU A 382 -8.91 0.36 -7.30
C GLU A 382 -7.94 0.29 -6.14
N ASP A 383 -7.07 -0.71 -6.21
CA ASP A 383 -5.94 -0.87 -5.31
C ASP A 383 -4.73 -1.34 -6.10
N ASN A 384 -3.77 -0.42 -6.23
CA ASN A 384 -2.61 -0.57 -7.08
C ASN A 384 -1.33 -0.45 -6.25
N VAL A 385 -0.31 -1.20 -6.63
CA VAL A 385 1.05 -1.03 -6.14
C VAL A 385 1.88 -0.38 -7.23
N TYR A 386 2.50 0.75 -6.92
CA TYR A 386 3.42 1.44 -7.82
C TYR A 386 4.84 1.06 -7.42
N SER A 387 5.48 0.26 -8.28
CA SER A 387 6.76 -0.38 -7.99
C SER A 387 7.90 0.24 -8.77
N ILE A 388 9.02 0.37 -8.08
CA ILE A 388 10.34 0.67 -8.57
C ILE A 388 11.11 -0.66 -8.63
N PHE A 389 11.77 -0.95 -9.74
CA PHE A 389 12.49 -2.21 -9.87
C PHE A 389 13.68 -2.11 -10.81
N LYS A 390 14.66 -2.98 -10.57
CA LYS A 390 15.77 -3.21 -11.50
C LYS A 390 15.28 -4.04 -12.68
N VAL A 391 15.87 -3.79 -13.85
CA VAL A 391 15.48 -4.41 -15.10
C VAL A 391 16.63 -5.27 -15.60
N ASP A 392 16.34 -6.55 -15.81
CA ASP A 392 17.20 -7.44 -16.56
C ASP A 392 16.84 -7.30 -18.04
N ASN A 393 17.75 -6.78 -18.87
CA ASN A 393 17.45 -6.56 -20.29
C ASN A 393 17.15 -7.86 -21.06
N THR A 394 17.52 -9.02 -20.54
CA THR A 394 17.16 -10.32 -21.14
C THR A 394 15.72 -10.74 -20.80
N ASN A 395 15.18 -10.26 -19.68
CA ASN A 395 13.79 -10.44 -19.28
C ASN A 395 13.28 -9.22 -18.49
N PRO A 396 12.94 -8.11 -19.18
CA PRO A 396 12.62 -6.85 -18.51
C PRO A 396 11.43 -6.91 -17.55
N SER A 397 10.56 -7.91 -17.73
CA SER A 397 9.35 -8.10 -16.93
C SER A 397 9.53 -8.99 -15.70
N LYS A 398 10.68 -9.62 -15.51
CA LYS A 398 10.87 -10.63 -14.46
C LYS A 398 10.52 -10.11 -13.06
N GLU A 399 11.04 -8.95 -12.68
CA GLU A 399 10.85 -8.40 -11.33
C GLU A 399 9.39 -8.00 -11.08
N ILE A 400 8.73 -7.31 -12.01
CA ILE A 400 7.33 -6.92 -11.83
C ILE A 400 6.38 -8.12 -11.82
N GLN A 401 6.67 -9.17 -12.61
CA GLN A 401 5.90 -10.42 -12.59
C GLN A 401 6.06 -11.15 -11.26
N THR A 402 7.31 -11.26 -10.77
CA THR A 402 7.63 -11.87 -9.48
C THR A 402 6.87 -11.15 -8.36
N LEU A 403 6.96 -9.81 -8.33
CA LEU A 403 6.26 -8.99 -7.35
C LEU A 403 4.74 -9.11 -7.46
N TYR A 404 4.18 -9.12 -8.68
CA TYR A 404 2.75 -9.32 -8.88
C TYR A 404 2.27 -10.66 -8.34
N ASN A 405 3.01 -11.74 -8.62
CA ASN A 405 2.66 -13.08 -8.12
C ASN A 405 2.70 -13.15 -6.60
N GLN A 406 3.70 -12.54 -5.95
CA GLN A 406 3.79 -12.46 -4.49
C GLN A 406 2.62 -11.66 -3.89
N LEU A 407 2.31 -10.49 -4.45
CA LEU A 407 1.28 -9.60 -3.90
C LEU A 407 -0.16 -10.06 -4.19
N SER A 408 -0.39 -10.74 -5.31
CA SER A 408 -1.69 -11.34 -5.63
C SER A 408 -1.97 -12.63 -4.86
N ASN A 409 -0.94 -13.24 -4.27
CA ASN A 409 -1.04 -14.42 -3.42
C ASN A 409 -0.35 -14.12 -2.08
N PRO A 410 -0.94 -13.25 -1.24
CA PRO A 410 -0.35 -12.88 0.05
C PRO A 410 -0.24 -14.11 0.96
N VAL A 411 0.66 -14.05 1.95
CA VAL A 411 0.79 -15.13 2.93
C VAL A 411 -0.53 -15.40 3.66
N ILE A 412 -0.77 -16.65 4.02
CA ILE A 412 -1.94 -17.04 4.79
C ILE A 412 -1.64 -16.78 6.26
N VAL A 413 -2.48 -15.97 6.91
CA VAL A 413 -2.30 -15.56 8.31
C VAL A 413 -3.44 -16.08 9.16
N GLN A 414 -3.11 -16.77 10.25
CA GLN A 414 -4.08 -17.32 11.20
C GLN A 414 -3.69 -16.92 12.63
N TYR A 415 -4.54 -16.12 13.27
CA TYR A 415 -4.38 -15.74 14.68
C TYR A 415 -5.26 -16.61 15.58
N LYS A 416 -4.69 -17.08 16.70
CA LYS A 416 -5.40 -17.82 17.75
C LYS A 416 -5.15 -17.14 19.10
N PRO A 417 -6.18 -16.59 19.77
CA PRO A 417 -6.02 -16.01 21.10
C PRO A 417 -5.57 -17.06 22.13
N SER A 418 -4.82 -16.62 23.15
CA SER A 418 -4.61 -17.42 24.36
C SER A 418 -5.95 -17.54 25.10
N ILE A 419 -6.28 -18.74 25.59
CA ILE A 419 -7.50 -19.01 26.37
C ILE A 419 -7.28 -18.64 27.83
#